data_AF-A0A164HU37-F1
#
_entry.id   AF-A0A164HU37-F1
#
_cell.length_a   1.000
_cell.length_b   1.000
_cell.length_c   1.000
_cell.angle_alpha   90.00
_cell.angle_beta   90.00
_cell.angle_gamma   90.00
#
_symmetry.space_group_name_H-M   'P 1'
#
loop_
_entity.id
_entity.type
_entity.pdbx_description
1 polymer ?
#
loop_
_entity_poly.entity_id
_entity_poly.type
_entity_poly.pdbx_seq_one_letter_code
_entity_poly.pdbx_strand_id
1 'polypeptide(L)'
;WVAGDLLPSEAELVQTFGVSRMTVNRALRELHQEGLIERVQGVGTFVAQLHRISSTLTVRDVHDEIAERGHRHEAVLHRLETLKATAEQAAEFELPAGAELFHSVIVHLENGVAIQCEDRHG
;
A
#
# COMPACT_ATOMS: atom_id res chain seq x y z
N TRP A 1 -3.35 -12.65 13.24
CA TRP A 1 -4.30 -12.58 12.12
C TRP A 1 -3.54 -12.15 10.87
N VAL A 2 -3.83 -12.77 9.74
CA VAL A 2 -3.32 -12.39 8.42
C VAL A 2 -4.37 -11.54 7.69
N ALA A 3 -3.95 -10.85 6.63
CA ALA A 3 -4.86 -10.09 5.79
C ALA A 3 -6.05 -10.95 5.32
N GLY A 4 -7.26 -10.40 5.41
CA GLY A 4 -8.51 -11.10 5.08
C GLY A 4 -9.12 -11.91 6.23
N ASP A 5 -8.42 -12.08 7.36
CA ASP A 5 -9.00 -12.76 8.53
C ASP A 5 -10.15 -11.94 9.12
N LEU A 6 -11.25 -12.62 9.47
CA LEU A 6 -12.31 -12.05 10.28
C LEU A 6 -11.81 -11.87 11.72
N LEU A 7 -11.88 -10.63 12.24
CA LEU A 7 -11.60 -10.36 13.63
C LEU A 7 -12.71 -10.95 14.52
N PRO A 8 -12.36 -11.39 15.75
CA PRO A 8 -13.34 -11.73 16.76
C PRO A 8 -14.30 -10.56 17.00
N SER A 9 -15.54 -10.87 17.40
CA SER A 9 -16.52 -9.86 17.77
C SER A 9 -16.03 -9.02 18.94
N GLU A 10 -16.60 -7.82 19.09
CA GLU A 10 -16.25 -6.91 20.19
C GLU A 10 -16.44 -7.57 21.57
N ALA A 11 -17.45 -8.42 21.72
CA ALA A 11 -17.70 -9.14 22.96
C ALA A 11 -16.61 -10.19 23.25
N GLU A 12 -16.14 -10.89 22.21
CA GLU A 12 -15.03 -11.85 22.33
C GLU A 12 -13.71 -11.15 22.63
N LEU A 13 -13.46 -9.98 22.03
CA LEU A 13 -12.27 -9.18 22.31
C LEU A 13 -12.27 -8.67 23.76
N VAL A 14 -13.42 -8.22 24.28
CA VAL A 14 -13.58 -7.84 25.70
C VAL A 14 -13.24 -9.01 26.62
N GLN A 15 -13.76 -10.20 26.34
CA GLN A 15 -13.48 -11.39 27.16
C GLN A 15 -12.02 -11.82 27.06
N THR A 16 -11.46 -11.83 25.85
CA THR A 16 -10.09 -12.30 25.58
C THR A 16 -9.05 -11.40 26.23
N PHE A 17 -9.23 -10.08 26.15
CA PHE A 17 -8.25 -9.12 26.65
C PHE A 17 -8.57 -8.58 28.06
N GLY A 18 -9.74 -8.90 28.61
CA GLY A 18 -10.15 -8.45 29.95
C GLY A 18 -10.32 -6.93 30.09
N VAL A 19 -10.51 -6.22 28.97
CA VAL A 19 -10.62 -4.75 28.93
C VAL A 19 -12.06 -4.30 28.76
N SER A 20 -12.33 -3.03 29.07
CA SER A 20 -13.66 -2.47 28.91
C SER A 20 -14.11 -2.43 27.43
N ARG A 21 -15.43 -2.49 27.21
CA ARG A 21 -16.03 -2.30 25.89
C ARG A 21 -15.60 -0.98 25.22
N MET A 22 -15.45 0.10 26.00
CA MET A 22 -14.98 1.38 25.49
C MET A 22 -13.54 1.30 24.97
N THR A 23 -12.69 0.54 25.65
CA THR A 23 -11.28 0.33 25.25
C THR A 23 -11.21 -0.43 23.93
N VAL A 24 -11.96 -1.53 23.79
CA VAL A 24 -12.01 -2.29 22.53
C VAL A 24 -12.55 -1.41 21.39
N ASN A 25 -13.63 -0.67 21.62
CA ASN A 25 -14.20 0.22 20.61
C ASN A 25 -13.26 1.33 20.16
N ARG A 26 -12.44 1.84 21.08
CA ARG A 26 -11.44 2.85 20.76
C ARG A 26 -10.33 2.23 19.90
N ALA A 27 -9.78 1.10 20.30
CA ALA A 27 -8.74 0.40 19.54
C ALA A 27 -9.22 0.02 18.13
N LEU A 28 -10.44 -0.53 18.00
CA LEU A 28 -11.01 -0.84 16.68
C LEU A 28 -11.25 0.41 15.82
N ARG A 29 -11.56 1.56 16.44
CA ARG A 29 -11.67 2.83 15.69
C ARG A 29 -10.31 3.32 15.21
N GLU A 30 -9.30 3.28 16.07
CA GLU A 30 -7.93 3.68 15.72
C GLU A 30 -7.38 2.78 14.60
N LEU A 31 -7.50 1.45 14.72
CA LEU A 31 -7.09 0.50 13.68
C LEU A 31 -7.83 0.68 12.35
N HIS A 32 -9.12 1.04 12.40
CA HIS A 32 -9.89 1.32 11.20
C HIS A 32 -9.46 2.64 10.55
N GLN A 33 -9.20 3.68 11.37
CA GLN A 33 -8.66 4.95 10.89
C GLN A 33 -7.29 4.79 10.25
N GLU A 34 -6.44 3.91 10.81
CA GLU A 34 -5.13 3.56 10.26
C GLU A 34 -5.21 2.65 9.01
N GLY A 35 -6.40 2.26 8.57
CA GLY A 35 -6.59 1.40 7.39
C GLY A 35 -6.14 -0.05 7.61
N LEU A 36 -5.89 -0.47 8.86
CA LEU A 36 -5.43 -1.83 9.19
C LEU A 36 -6.58 -2.85 9.26
N ILE A 37 -7.81 -2.37 9.39
CA ILE A 37 -9.02 -3.19 9.40
C ILE A 37 -10.17 -2.54 8.62
N GLU A 38 -11.01 -3.37 8.02
CA GLU A 38 -12.20 -2.95 7.28
C GLU A 38 -13.47 -3.49 7.92
N ARG A 39 -14.50 -2.66 8.01
CA ARG A 39 -15.80 -3.06 8.58
C ARG A 39 -16.81 -3.29 7.47
N VAL A 40 -17.31 -4.53 7.37
CA VAL A 40 -18.39 -4.91 6.45
C VAL A 40 -19.69 -5.03 7.24
N GLN A 41 -20.63 -4.12 6.98
CA GLN A 41 -21.91 -4.08 7.70
C GLN A 41 -22.65 -5.42 7.59
N GLY A 42 -23.04 -5.97 8.73
CA GLY A 42 -23.76 -7.25 8.82
C GLY A 42 -22.89 -8.50 8.70
N VAL A 43 -21.59 -8.36 8.40
CA VAL A 43 -20.67 -9.51 8.24
C VAL A 43 -19.60 -9.52 9.32
N GLY A 44 -18.98 -8.36 9.61
CA GLY A 44 -17.96 -8.26 10.66
C GLY A 44 -16.85 -7.28 10.33
N THR A 45 -15.73 -7.40 11.05
CA THR A 45 -14.53 -6.58 10.87
C THR A 45 -13.40 -7.49 10.41
N PHE A 46 -12.70 -7.12 9.35
CA PHE A 46 -11.65 -7.94 8.73
C PHE A 46 -10.31 -7.24 8.81
N VAL A 47 -9.22 -8.01 8.87
CA VAL A 47 -7.87 -7.46 8.70
C VAL A 47 -7.74 -6.97 7.27
N ALA A 48 -7.42 -5.69 7.10
CA ALA A 48 -7.30 -5.10 5.79
C ALA A 48 -6.21 -5.83 4.99
N GLN A 49 -6.49 -6.02 3.71
CA GLN A 49 -5.46 -6.45 2.79
C GLN A 49 -4.60 -5.22 2.53
N LEU A 50 -3.41 -5.17 3.16
CA LEU A 50 -2.37 -4.24 2.72
C LEU A 50 -2.09 -4.65 1.27
N HIS A 51 -2.71 -3.94 0.32
CA HIS A 51 -2.49 -4.18 -1.09
C HIS A 51 -0.99 -3.94 -1.28
N ARG A 52 -0.22 -5.02 -1.43
CA ARG A 52 1.10 -4.92 -2.02
C ARG A 52 0.83 -4.52 -3.46
N ILE A 53 0.84 -3.22 -3.68
CA ILE A 53 0.53 -2.62 -4.96
C ILE A 53 1.52 -3.23 -5.97
N SER A 54 0.96 -4.08 -6.84
CA SER A 54 1.66 -4.65 -7.99
C SER A 54 2.34 -3.52 -8.76
N SER A 55 3.55 -3.77 -9.24
CA SER A 55 4.49 -2.82 -9.87
C SER A 55 3.99 -2.10 -11.14
N THR A 56 2.69 -2.16 -11.45
CA THR A 56 2.05 -1.57 -12.64
C THR A 56 0.97 -0.53 -12.33
N LEU A 57 0.79 -0.13 -11.08
CA LEU A 57 -0.16 0.93 -10.72
C LEU A 57 0.44 2.32 -10.97
N THR A 58 -0.25 3.09 -11.79
CA THR A 58 0.08 4.45 -12.18
C THR A 58 0.05 5.35 -10.96
N VAL A 59 1.00 6.31 -10.89
CA VAL A 59 1.23 7.26 -9.78
C VAL A 59 -0.03 7.96 -9.24
N ARG A 60 -1.13 7.97 -10.00
CA ARG A 60 -2.43 8.48 -9.58
C ARG A 60 -3.10 7.61 -8.52
N ASP A 61 -3.07 6.29 -8.67
CA ASP A 61 -3.87 5.37 -7.87
C ASP A 61 -3.42 5.36 -6.40
N VAL A 62 -2.11 5.26 -6.16
CA VAL A 62 -1.54 5.24 -4.81
C VAL A 62 -1.71 6.58 -4.07
N HIS A 63 -1.64 7.71 -4.79
CA HIS A 63 -1.81 9.01 -4.18
C HIS A 63 -3.26 9.23 -3.74
N ASP A 64 -4.21 8.95 -4.63
CA ASP A 64 -5.62 9.15 -4.38
C ASP A 64 -6.12 8.22 -3.26
N GLU A 65 -5.70 6.95 -3.25
CA GLU A 65 -6.04 5.97 -2.20
C GLU A 65 -5.56 6.39 -0.80
N ILE A 66 -4.31 6.86 -0.69
CA ILE A 66 -3.75 7.36 0.58
C ILE A 66 -4.45 8.65 1.02
N ALA A 67 -4.76 9.54 0.07
CA ALA A 67 -5.45 10.79 0.37
C ALA A 67 -6.91 10.55 0.83
N GLU A 68 -7.62 9.59 0.25
CA GLU A 68 -8.97 9.19 0.66
C GLU A 68 -9.02 8.65 2.10
N ARG A 69 -7.93 8.01 2.56
CA ARG A 69 -7.74 7.60 3.96
C ARG A 69 -7.42 8.77 4.90
N GLY A 70 -7.22 9.98 4.38
CA GLY A 70 -6.80 11.15 5.14
C GLY A 70 -5.32 11.12 5.55
N HIS A 71 -4.53 10.24 4.94
CA HIS A 71 -3.12 10.06 5.22
C HIS A 71 -2.24 10.87 4.28
N ARG A 72 -0.97 11.02 4.64
CA ARG A 72 0.01 11.76 3.83
C ARG A 72 0.80 10.80 2.95
N HIS A 73 0.61 10.93 1.64
CA HIS A 73 1.45 10.31 0.64
C HIS A 73 2.76 11.08 0.46
N GLU A 74 3.88 10.36 0.41
CA GLU A 74 5.18 10.89 0.00
C GLU A 74 5.82 9.92 -1.00
N ALA A 75 6.39 10.43 -2.08
CA ALA A 75 7.10 9.62 -3.07
C ALA A 75 8.57 10.03 -3.09
N VAL A 76 9.46 9.12 -2.70
CA VAL A 76 10.89 9.36 -2.60
C VAL A 76 11.60 8.67 -3.76
N LEU A 77 12.23 9.46 -4.61
CA LEU A 77 13.08 8.97 -5.68
C LEU A 77 14.39 8.43 -5.08
N HIS A 78 14.56 7.11 -5.12
CA HIS A 78 15.75 6.43 -4.62
C HIS A 78 16.81 6.22 -5.69
N ARG A 79 16.40 6.05 -6.95
CA ARG A 79 17.31 5.91 -8.08
C ARG A 79 16.73 6.61 -9.29
N LEU A 80 17.61 7.29 -10.02
CA LEU A 80 17.34 7.78 -11.37
C LEU A 80 18.66 7.71 -12.13
N GLU A 81 18.73 6.80 -13.10
CA GLU A 81 19.93 6.58 -13.89
C GLU A 81 19.61 6.43 -15.38
N THR A 82 20.56 6.82 -16.22
CA THR A 82 20.46 6.64 -17.67
C THR A 82 21.21 5.38 -18.06
N LEU A 83 20.52 4.47 -18.74
CA LEU A 83 21.04 3.20 -19.22
C LEU A 83 20.98 3.17 -20.75
N LYS A 84 21.80 2.31 -21.35
CA LYS A 84 21.64 1.94 -22.75
C LYS A 84 20.71 0.74 -22.82
N ALA A 85 19.64 0.85 -23.60
CA ALA A 85 18.68 -0.22 -23.79
C ALA A 85 19.38 -1.49 -24.30
N THR A 86 19.12 -2.61 -23.64
CA THR A 86 19.45 -3.93 -24.19
C THR A 86 18.63 -4.17 -25.46
N ALA A 87 18.99 -5.18 -26.26
CA ALA A 87 18.21 -5.52 -27.45
C ALA A 87 16.75 -5.89 -27.11
N GLU A 88 16.53 -6.55 -25.97
CA GLU A 88 15.18 -6.90 -25.48
C GLU A 88 14.41 -5.65 -25.04
N GLN A 89 15.02 -4.76 -24.25
CA GLN A 89 14.38 -3.52 -23.82
C GLN A 89 14.11 -2.60 -25.01
N ALA A 90 15.05 -2.46 -25.96
CA ALA A 90 14.84 -1.66 -27.15
C ALA A 90 13.65 -2.17 -27.98
N ALA A 91 13.46 -3.49 -28.08
CA ALA A 91 12.29 -4.07 -28.74
C ALA A 91 10.99 -3.84 -27.96
N GLU A 92 11.02 -3.99 -26.64
CA GLU A 92 9.87 -3.78 -25.75
C GLU A 92 9.38 -2.32 -25.76
N PHE A 93 10.30 -1.36 -25.79
CA PHE A 93 10.00 0.08 -25.81
C PHE A 93 9.89 0.67 -27.24
N GLU A 94 9.96 -0.16 -28.28
CA GLU A 94 9.96 0.27 -29.70
C GLU A 94 11.05 1.32 -30.03
N LEU A 95 12.23 1.18 -29.41
CA LEU A 95 13.37 2.07 -29.55
C LEU A 95 14.49 1.47 -30.43
N PRO A 96 15.38 2.31 -30.98
CA PRO A 96 16.62 1.85 -31.61
C PRO A 96 17.52 1.10 -30.61
N ALA A 97 18.26 0.09 -31.09
CA ALA A 97 19.24 -0.62 -30.27
C ALA A 97 20.27 0.35 -29.67
N GLY A 98 20.48 0.29 -28.34
CA GLY A 98 21.36 1.22 -27.63
C GLY A 98 20.77 2.62 -27.43
N ALA A 99 19.46 2.81 -27.60
CA ALA A 99 18.78 4.02 -27.15
C ALA A 99 18.96 4.24 -25.65
N GLU A 100 18.83 5.49 -25.21
CA GLU A 100 18.88 5.82 -23.80
C GLU A 100 17.54 5.52 -23.14
N LEU A 101 17.60 4.84 -22.00
CA LEU A 101 16.48 4.59 -21.12
C LEU A 101 16.79 5.21 -19.77
N PHE A 102 15.77 5.70 -19.09
CA PHE A 102 15.83 6.08 -17.70
C PHE A 102 15.32 4.91 -16.86
N HIS A 103 16.14 4.49 -15.91
CA HIS A 103 15.72 3.60 -14.85
C HIS A 103 15.49 4.43 -13.58
N SER A 104 14.25 4.42 -13.10
CA SER A 104 13.87 5.10 -11.87
C SER A 104 13.32 4.11 -10.85
N VAL A 105 13.78 4.24 -9.60
CA VAL A 105 13.23 3.54 -8.45
C VAL A 105 12.64 4.56 -7.50
N ILE A 106 11.34 4.46 -7.23
CA ILE A 106 10.59 5.35 -6.35
C ILE A 106 9.98 4.52 -5.22
N VAL A 107 10.12 4.99 -3.98
CA VAL A 107 9.44 4.39 -2.82
C VAL A 107 8.32 5.32 -2.39
N HIS A 108 7.11 4.78 -2.37
CA HIS A 108 5.93 5.46 -1.86
C HIS A 108 5.79 5.19 -0.38
N LEU A 109 5.58 6.25 0.39
CA LEU A 109 5.36 6.24 1.82
C LEU A 109 3.96 6.73 2.14
N GLU A 110 3.39 6.11 3.16
CA GLU A 110 2.16 6.55 3.83
C GLU A 110 2.53 6.94 5.26
N ASN A 111 2.35 8.21 5.62
CA ASN A 111 2.72 8.74 6.93
C ASN A 111 4.18 8.42 7.34
N GLY A 112 5.09 8.33 6.37
CA GLY A 112 6.51 8.02 6.60
C GLY A 112 6.85 6.53 6.65
N VAL A 113 5.89 5.62 6.45
CA VAL A 113 6.10 4.18 6.34
C VAL A 113 6.10 3.77 4.87
N ALA A 114 7.13 3.04 4.43
CA ALA A 114 7.22 2.56 3.04
C ALA A 114 6.14 1.51 2.76
N ILE A 115 5.33 1.74 1.72
CA ILE A 115 4.21 0.87 1.33
C ILE A 115 4.37 0.22 -0.04
N GLN A 116 5.10 0.87 -0.96
CA GLN A 116 5.30 0.39 -2.33
C GLN A 116 6.65 0.84 -2.87
N CYS A 117 7.28 -0.03 -3.68
CA CYS A 117 8.46 0.27 -4.47
C CYS A 117 8.10 0.16 -5.96
N GLU A 118 8.27 1.25 -6.68
CA GLU A 118 8.06 1.36 -8.12
C GLU A 118 9.44 1.32 -8.81
N ASP A 119 9.63 0.39 -9.74
CA ASP A 119 10.84 0.23 -10.55
C ASP A 119 10.43 0.33 -12.02
N ARG A 120 10.88 1.39 -12.70
CA ARG A 120 10.46 1.75 -14.06
C ARG A 120 11.65 1.96 -14.97
N HIS A 121 11.52 1.44 -16.19
CA HIS A 121 12.38 1.72 -17.31
C HIS A 121 11.54 2.48 -18.34
N GLY A 122 12.02 3.61 -18.87
CA GLY A 122 11.27 4.41 -19.86
C GLY A 122 12.09 5.50 -20.53
#